data_AF-A0A316QKN3-F1
#
_entry.id   AF-A0A316QKN3-F1
#
_cell.length_a   1.000
_cell.length_b   1.000
_cell.length_c   1.000
_cell.angle_alpha   90.00
_cell.angle_beta   90.00
_cell.angle_gamma   90.00
#
_symmetry.space_group_name_H-M   'P 1'
#
loop_
_entity.id
_entity.type
_entity.pdbx_description
1 polymer ?
#
loop_
_entity_poly.entity_id
_entity_poly.type
_entity_poly.pdbx_seq_one_letter_code
_entity_poly.pdbx_strand_id
1 'polypeptide(L)'
;MPTWPFPISKCLRQVLQIPASTRKSGRSSFVTYSEFLEELTPYAEADFAKFQQRIINSPSQEFLGIRTPTMRLLAKRHKNDPETLFSFPDRYYEVTFIKLSAASQLPYGQFCAYLDRCVSLIDNWALCDCFKPACLKKHLDDFLPRLENVFAHGGEFYQRYALVTLLGYYVEEKYLPLIEEYLKRADTEKYYVHMAAAWLTAEILVKYYDFGLKLLQNKVLQPKTHNKAIQKAKESYRLTKEQKGTLESLKIKISK
;
A
#
# COMPACT_ATOMS: atom_id res chain seq x y z
N MET A 1 -9.75 -8.11 -16.77
CA MET A 1 -9.66 -7.60 -15.39
C MET A 1 -8.87 -8.59 -14.55
N PRO A 2 -7.77 -8.19 -13.88
CA PRO A 2 -7.03 -9.12 -13.04
C PRO A 2 -7.91 -9.57 -11.86
N THR A 3 -8.09 -10.88 -11.73
CA THR A 3 -8.84 -11.52 -10.65
C THR A 3 -8.03 -11.47 -9.36
N TRP A 4 -8.72 -11.19 -8.24
CA TRP A 4 -8.12 -11.18 -6.90
C TRP A 4 -7.90 -12.63 -6.41
N PRO A 5 -6.94 -12.92 -5.50
CA PRO A 5 -5.98 -12.01 -4.89
C PRO A 5 -5.03 -11.42 -5.92
N PHE A 6 -4.89 -10.08 -5.91
CA PHE A 6 -3.71 -9.45 -6.52
C PHE A 6 -2.52 -10.27 -6.00
N PRO A 7 -1.60 -10.71 -6.85
CA PRO A 7 -0.54 -11.63 -6.48
C PRO A 7 0.54 -10.93 -5.64
N ILE A 8 0.13 -10.19 -4.61
CA ILE A 8 0.90 -9.73 -3.46
C ILE A 8 1.77 -10.89 -2.96
N SER A 9 1.24 -12.12 -2.91
CA SER A 9 2.01 -13.30 -2.51
C SER A 9 3.12 -13.71 -3.50
N LYS A 10 2.96 -13.52 -4.82
CA LYS A 10 4.02 -13.84 -5.81
C LYS A 10 5.07 -12.74 -5.91
N CYS A 11 4.71 -11.46 -5.67
CA CYS A 11 5.69 -10.38 -5.58
C CYS A 11 6.50 -10.39 -4.26
N LEU A 12 6.02 -11.09 -3.22
CA LEU A 12 6.62 -11.13 -1.89
C LEU A 12 7.33 -12.45 -1.54
N ARG A 13 7.23 -13.50 -2.36
CA ARG A 13 7.80 -14.83 -2.05
C ARG A 13 8.90 -15.25 -3.02
N GLN A 14 10.12 -14.86 -2.69
CA GLN A 14 11.32 -15.72 -2.75
C GLN A 14 12.47 -14.97 -2.09
N VAL A 15 13.02 -15.55 -1.03
CA VAL A 15 14.30 -15.12 -0.45
C VAL A 15 15.37 -15.81 -1.29
N LEU A 16 15.93 -15.12 -2.27
CA LEU A 16 17.19 -15.55 -2.88
C LEU A 16 18.31 -15.24 -1.89
N GLN A 17 19.15 -16.23 -1.60
CA GLN A 17 20.43 -16.00 -0.93
C GLN A 17 21.30 -15.18 -1.88
N ILE A 18 21.60 -13.95 -1.50
CA ILE A 18 22.55 -13.08 -2.21
C ILE A 18 23.91 -13.29 -1.53
N PRO A 19 25.00 -13.52 -2.29
CA PRO A 19 26.33 -13.68 -1.72
C PRO A 19 26.75 -12.44 -0.93
N ALA A 20 27.55 -12.66 0.12
CA ALA A 20 28.05 -11.59 0.98
C ALA A 20 28.85 -10.57 0.14
N SER A 21 28.30 -9.37 0.00
CA SER A 21 29.03 -8.23 -0.54
C SER A 21 30.12 -7.83 0.46
N THR A 22 31.37 -7.91 0.01
CA THR A 22 32.55 -7.34 0.68
C THR A 22 32.38 -5.82 0.74
N ARG A 23 31.91 -5.30 1.88
CA ARG A 23 31.99 -3.87 2.16
C ARG A 23 33.44 -3.49 2.40
N LYS A 24 33.98 -2.62 1.54
CA LYS A 24 34.97 -1.65 2.00
C LYS A 24 34.21 -0.61 2.84
N SER A 25 34.52 -0.59 4.12
CA SER A 25 34.09 0.44 5.06
C SER A 25 34.63 1.81 4.62
N GLY A 26 33.77 2.82 4.57
CA GLY A 26 34.17 4.21 4.38
C GLY A 26 34.07 4.70 2.94
N ARG A 27 32.86 5.07 2.51
CA ARG A 27 32.69 6.13 1.52
C ARG A 27 31.35 6.83 1.76
N SER A 28 31.42 7.99 2.41
CA SER A 28 30.44 9.05 2.15
C SER A 28 30.84 9.60 0.78
N SER A 29 30.30 9.01 -0.28
CA SER A 29 30.40 9.54 -1.63
C SER A 29 28.97 9.66 -2.15
N PHE A 30 28.61 10.88 -2.56
CA PHE A 30 27.36 11.15 -3.26
C PHE A 30 27.21 10.15 -4.41
N VAL A 31 26.24 9.26 -4.31
CA VAL A 31 25.95 8.27 -5.35
C VAL A 31 25.22 9.00 -6.46
N THR A 32 25.78 9.01 -7.66
CA THR A 32 25.11 9.55 -8.85
C THR A 32 23.95 8.63 -9.26
N TYR A 33 23.00 9.14 -10.04
CA TYR A 33 21.90 8.30 -10.54
C TYR A 33 22.41 7.13 -11.41
N SER A 34 23.49 7.33 -12.17
CA SER A 34 24.10 6.26 -12.98
C SER A 34 24.66 5.14 -12.10
N GLU A 35 25.45 5.49 -11.07
CA GLU A 35 26.00 4.52 -10.12
C GLU A 35 24.89 3.78 -9.36
N PHE A 36 23.78 4.48 -9.05
CA PHE A 36 22.62 3.84 -8.44
C PHE A 36 21.98 2.80 -9.38
N LEU A 37 21.78 3.12 -10.66
CA LEU A 37 21.26 2.16 -11.64
C LEU A 37 22.23 0.99 -11.88
N GLU A 38 23.54 1.23 -11.85
CA GLU A 38 24.54 0.17 -11.90
C GLU A 38 24.43 -0.78 -10.69
N GLU A 39 24.14 -0.28 -9.48
CA GLU A 39 23.85 -1.12 -8.32
C GLU A 39 22.58 -1.96 -8.51
N LEU A 40 21.56 -1.44 -9.20
CA LEU A 40 20.29 -2.14 -9.45
C LEU A 40 20.42 -3.25 -10.51
N THR A 41 21.28 -3.04 -11.50
CA THR A 41 21.38 -3.87 -12.71
C THR A 41 21.56 -5.38 -12.44
N PRO A 42 22.41 -5.83 -11.49
CA PRO A 42 22.58 -7.26 -11.20
C PRO A 42 21.33 -7.97 -10.69
N TYR A 43 20.30 -7.23 -10.25
CA TYR A 43 19.06 -7.80 -9.71
C TYR A 43 17.88 -7.71 -10.69
N ALA A 44 18.09 -7.13 -11.88
CA ALA A 44 17.06 -6.95 -12.88
C ALA A 44 16.71 -8.29 -13.56
N GLU A 45 15.41 -8.58 -13.68
CA GLU A 45 14.89 -9.79 -14.30
C GLU A 45 13.84 -9.42 -15.37
N ALA A 46 14.20 -9.48 -16.66
CA ALA A 46 13.35 -8.99 -17.75
C ALA A 46 11.96 -9.67 -17.82
N ASP A 47 11.88 -10.97 -17.57
CA ASP A 47 10.59 -11.68 -17.56
C ASP A 47 9.74 -11.32 -16.35
N PHE A 48 10.38 -11.06 -15.21
CA PHE A 48 9.67 -10.56 -14.03
C PHE A 48 9.22 -9.11 -14.22
N ALA A 49 10.00 -8.27 -14.90
CA ALA A 49 9.62 -6.90 -15.25
C ALA A 49 8.32 -6.89 -16.09
N LYS A 50 8.25 -7.70 -17.15
CA LYS A 50 7.03 -7.85 -17.98
C LYS A 50 5.83 -8.30 -17.15
N PHE A 51 6.06 -9.26 -16.25
CA PHE A 51 5.02 -9.73 -15.34
C PHE A 51 4.52 -8.63 -14.39
N GLN A 52 5.44 -7.88 -13.77
CA GLN A 52 5.13 -6.77 -12.87
C GLN A 52 4.39 -5.65 -13.59
N GLN A 53 4.88 -5.22 -14.75
CA GLN A 53 4.28 -4.14 -15.55
C GLN A 53 2.80 -4.44 -15.84
N ARG A 54 2.48 -5.67 -16.24
CA ARG A 54 1.10 -6.10 -16.53
C ARG A 54 0.16 -6.05 -15.33
N ILE A 55 0.67 -6.27 -14.11
CA ILE A 55 -0.15 -6.42 -12.89
C ILE A 55 -0.23 -5.11 -12.10
N ILE A 56 0.87 -4.38 -12.04
CA ILE A 56 0.96 -3.10 -11.34
C ILE A 56 0.31 -2.01 -12.20
N ASN A 57 0.50 -2.07 -13.52
CA ASN A 57 -0.12 -1.18 -14.50
C ASN A 57 0.13 0.32 -14.16
N SER A 58 1.38 0.67 -13.87
CA SER A 58 1.80 2.06 -13.73
C SER A 58 1.84 2.72 -15.12
N PRO A 59 1.21 3.90 -15.29
CA PRO A 59 1.21 4.62 -16.56
C PRO A 59 2.53 5.36 -16.84
N SER A 60 3.33 5.66 -15.81
CA SER A 60 4.48 6.57 -15.91
C SER A 60 5.84 5.90 -15.74
N GLN A 61 5.87 4.61 -15.35
CA GLN A 61 7.10 3.93 -14.94
C GLN A 61 7.47 2.75 -15.84
N GLU A 62 8.76 2.64 -16.12
CA GLU A 62 9.40 1.44 -16.62
C GLU A 62 9.72 0.46 -15.47
N PHE A 63 9.94 -0.81 -15.80
CA PHE A 63 10.21 -1.86 -14.82
C PHE A 63 11.55 -2.53 -15.11
N LEU A 64 12.41 -2.62 -14.11
CA LEU A 64 13.65 -3.40 -14.15
C LEU A 64 13.40 -4.87 -13.79
N GLY A 65 12.34 -5.17 -13.05
CA GLY A 65 12.03 -6.53 -12.61
C GLY A 65 12.84 -6.92 -11.38
N ILE A 66 12.92 -6.05 -10.36
CA ILE A 66 13.62 -6.38 -9.11
C ILE A 66 12.63 -6.88 -8.06
N ARG A 67 12.98 -7.98 -7.39
CA ARG A 67 12.16 -8.58 -6.33
C ARG A 67 12.05 -7.65 -5.11
N THR A 68 10.86 -7.63 -4.50
CA THR A 68 10.57 -6.80 -3.32
C THR A 68 11.57 -6.94 -2.16
N PRO A 69 12.00 -8.16 -1.76
CA PRO A 69 13.00 -8.31 -0.69
C PRO A 69 14.32 -7.60 -1.01
N THR A 70 14.79 -7.70 -2.26
CA THR A 70 16.00 -7.04 -2.74
C THR A 70 15.86 -5.53 -2.72
N MET A 71 14.76 -4.97 -3.22
CA MET A 71 14.50 -3.53 -3.15
C MET A 71 14.50 -3.00 -1.71
N ARG A 72 13.94 -3.76 -0.76
CA ARG A 72 13.96 -3.38 0.67
C ARG A 72 15.38 -3.39 1.27
N LEU A 73 16.22 -4.35 0.85
CA LEU A 73 17.63 -4.39 1.24
C LEU A 73 18.39 -3.18 0.70
N LEU A 74 18.19 -2.84 -0.57
CA LEU A 74 18.78 -1.66 -1.22
C LEU A 74 18.32 -0.37 -0.53
N ALA A 75 17.02 -0.22 -0.27
CA ALA A 75 16.48 0.93 0.47
C ALA A 75 17.13 1.11 1.86
N LYS A 76 17.40 0.01 2.58
CA LYS A 76 18.10 0.07 3.87
C LYS A 76 19.54 0.57 3.76
N ARG A 77 20.22 0.37 2.63
CA ARG A 77 21.58 0.87 2.39
C ARG A 77 21.61 2.38 2.17
N HIS A 78 20.57 2.92 1.52
CA HIS A 78 20.49 4.33 1.11
C HIS A 78 19.67 5.23 2.04
N LYS A 79 18.99 4.67 3.06
CA LYS A 79 18.11 5.44 3.97
C LYS A 79 18.77 6.59 4.75
N ASN A 80 20.10 6.63 4.84
CA ASN A 80 20.82 7.65 5.59
C ASN A 80 21.07 8.93 4.76
N ASP A 81 20.81 8.90 3.46
CA ASP A 81 20.86 10.07 2.57
C ASP A 81 19.59 10.12 1.70
N PRO A 82 18.43 10.40 2.32
CA PRO A 82 17.15 10.46 1.61
C PRO A 82 17.11 11.60 0.59
N GLU A 83 17.83 12.72 0.78
CA GLU A 83 17.82 13.81 -0.19
C GLU A 83 18.39 13.41 -1.54
N THR A 84 19.57 12.78 -1.56
CA THR A 84 20.16 12.24 -2.80
C THR A 84 19.24 11.21 -3.44
N LEU A 85 18.70 10.27 -2.64
CA LEU A 85 17.82 9.24 -3.17
C LEU A 85 16.58 9.85 -3.84
N PHE A 86 15.99 10.88 -3.24
CA PHE A 86 14.82 11.55 -3.78
C PHE A 86 15.12 12.52 -4.93
N SER A 87 16.38 12.91 -5.16
CA SER A 87 16.78 13.74 -6.31
C SER A 87 16.86 12.95 -7.62
N PHE A 88 16.90 11.62 -7.55
CA PHE A 88 16.89 10.76 -8.74
C PHE A 88 15.55 10.85 -9.49
N PRO A 89 15.51 10.66 -10.83
CA PRO A 89 14.26 10.66 -11.57
C PRO A 89 13.42 9.41 -11.27
N ASP A 90 12.09 9.55 -11.34
CA ASP A 90 11.11 8.49 -11.04
C ASP A 90 10.77 7.59 -12.24
N ARG A 91 11.73 7.41 -13.16
CA ARG A 91 11.53 6.67 -14.41
C ARG A 91 11.22 5.19 -14.18
N TYR A 92 11.85 4.57 -13.18
CA TYR A 92 11.69 3.15 -12.89
C TYR A 92 10.87 2.93 -11.63
N TYR A 93 9.94 1.97 -11.68
CA TYR A 93 9.13 1.56 -10.53
C TYR A 93 10.01 1.19 -9.33
N GLU A 94 11.12 0.50 -9.58
CA GLU A 94 12.07 0.08 -8.54
C GLU A 94 12.71 1.27 -7.82
N VAL A 95 13.05 2.34 -8.55
CA VAL A 95 13.64 3.56 -7.96
C VAL A 95 12.63 4.21 -7.02
N THR A 96 11.38 4.38 -7.47
CA THR A 96 10.30 4.92 -6.65
C THR A 96 10.00 4.03 -5.44
N PHE A 97 9.94 2.72 -5.63
CA PHE A 97 9.76 1.77 -4.53
C PHE A 97 10.87 1.92 -3.49
N ILE A 98 12.13 2.03 -3.91
CA ILE A 98 13.28 2.17 -3.02
C ILE A 98 13.21 3.50 -2.25
N LYS A 99 12.83 4.61 -2.89
CA LYS A 99 12.57 5.90 -2.22
C LYS A 99 11.56 5.76 -1.10
N LEU A 100 10.39 5.20 -1.40
CA LEU A 100 9.31 5.01 -0.42
C LEU A 100 9.72 4.05 0.71
N SER A 101 10.43 2.97 0.38
CA SER A 101 10.92 2.00 1.35
C SER A 101 12.05 2.57 2.24
N ALA A 102 12.84 3.53 1.75
CA ALA A 102 13.83 4.23 2.53
C ALA A 102 13.15 5.23 3.48
N ALA A 103 12.22 6.05 2.97
CA ALA A 103 11.43 6.99 3.76
C ALA A 103 10.64 6.28 4.88
N SER A 104 10.11 5.08 4.62
CA SER A 104 9.39 4.27 5.61
C SER A 104 10.23 3.85 6.83
N GLN A 105 11.56 3.99 6.75
CA GLN A 105 12.50 3.65 7.83
C GLN A 105 12.99 4.88 8.60
N LEU A 106 12.58 6.09 8.21
CA LEU A 106 12.97 7.32 8.87
C LEU A 106 12.28 7.47 10.25
N PRO A 107 12.90 8.19 11.20
CA PRO A 107 12.24 8.62 12.42
C PRO A 107 10.98 9.44 12.11
N TYR A 108 9.98 9.43 13.01
CA TYR A 108 8.66 10.01 12.75
C TYR A 108 8.69 11.45 12.23
N GLY A 109 9.45 12.34 12.86
CA GLY A 109 9.56 13.74 12.42
C GLY A 109 10.09 13.88 11.00
N GLN A 110 11.13 13.12 10.65
CA GLN A 110 11.68 13.10 9.29
C GLN A 110 10.71 12.47 8.30
N PHE A 111 10.10 11.33 8.64
CA PHE A 111 9.07 10.70 7.81
C PHE A 111 7.95 11.68 7.45
N CYS A 112 7.46 12.43 8.44
CA CYS A 112 6.43 13.46 8.23
C CYS A 112 6.87 14.56 7.27
N ALA A 113 8.15 14.95 7.28
CA ALA A 113 8.68 15.94 6.34
C ALA A 113 8.74 15.43 4.88
N TYR A 114 8.89 14.11 4.68
CA TYR A 114 8.89 13.50 3.35
C TYR A 114 7.50 13.05 2.87
N LEU A 115 6.48 13.02 3.74
CA LEU A 115 5.20 12.38 3.45
C LEU A 115 4.57 12.86 2.14
N ASP A 116 4.44 14.18 1.95
CA ASP A 116 3.78 14.74 0.77
C ASP A 116 4.55 14.40 -0.51
N ARG A 117 5.89 14.52 -0.47
CA ARG A 117 6.78 14.11 -1.57
C ARG A 117 6.70 12.62 -1.83
N CYS A 118 6.49 11.78 -0.81
CA CYS A 118 6.33 10.35 -1.00
C CYS A 118 4.99 10.03 -1.68
N VAL A 119 3.88 10.57 -1.17
CA VAL A 119 2.55 10.25 -1.68
C VAL A 119 2.38 10.77 -3.11
N SER A 120 3.00 11.91 -3.46
CA SER A 120 2.96 12.44 -4.82
C SER A 120 3.63 11.54 -5.87
N LEU A 121 4.51 10.63 -5.47
CA LEU A 121 5.17 9.68 -6.37
C LEU A 121 4.34 8.42 -6.65
N ILE A 122 3.20 8.27 -5.97
CA ILE A 122 2.40 7.04 -6.03
C ILE A 122 1.37 7.14 -7.15
N ASP A 123 1.57 6.34 -8.20
CA ASP A 123 0.67 6.26 -9.37
C ASP A 123 0.07 4.86 -9.57
N ASN A 124 0.27 3.96 -8.61
CA ASN A 124 -0.20 2.59 -8.68
C ASN A 124 -0.49 2.00 -7.29
N TRP A 125 -1.27 0.91 -7.29
CA TRP A 125 -1.73 0.26 -6.07
C TRP A 125 -0.59 -0.40 -5.27
N ALA A 126 0.46 -0.89 -5.94
CA ALA A 126 1.52 -1.64 -5.27
C ALA A 126 2.40 -0.72 -4.40
N LEU A 127 2.70 0.48 -4.88
CA LEU A 127 3.41 1.51 -4.10
C LEU A 127 2.59 1.94 -2.88
N CYS A 128 1.28 2.17 -3.01
CA CYS A 128 0.38 2.43 -1.88
C CYS A 128 0.50 1.34 -0.81
N ASP A 129 0.32 0.08 -1.23
CA ASP A 129 0.22 -1.06 -0.31
C ASP A 129 1.57 -1.43 0.31
N CYS A 130 2.68 -1.04 -0.30
CA CYS A 130 4.04 -1.31 0.20
C CYS A 130 4.63 -0.16 1.02
N PHE A 131 4.11 1.06 0.90
CA PHE A 131 4.58 2.22 1.65
C PHE A 131 4.07 2.18 3.10
N LYS A 132 4.78 1.43 3.95
CA LYS A 132 4.40 1.14 5.34
C LYS A 132 5.46 1.64 6.33
N PRO A 133 5.32 2.86 6.86
CA PRO A 133 6.31 3.45 7.75
C PRO A 133 6.33 2.76 9.11
N ALA A 134 7.50 2.30 9.55
CA ALA A 134 7.61 1.54 10.80
C ALA A 134 7.33 2.41 12.04
N CYS A 135 7.62 3.71 11.94
CA CYS A 135 7.46 4.67 13.02
C CYS A 135 6.00 4.89 13.43
N LEU A 136 5.03 4.70 12.53
CA LEU A 136 3.61 4.96 12.82
C LEU A 136 3.06 4.14 13.99
N LYS A 137 3.59 2.93 14.24
CA LYS A 137 3.16 2.07 15.36
C LYS A 137 3.26 2.75 16.74
N LYS A 138 4.11 3.77 16.87
CA LYS A 138 4.31 4.53 18.11
C LYS A 138 3.69 5.94 18.08
N HIS A 139 3.09 6.33 16.95
CA HIS A 139 2.64 7.69 16.66
C HIS A 139 1.29 7.69 15.92
N LEU A 140 0.40 6.74 16.26
CA LEU A 140 -0.88 6.58 15.55
C LEU A 140 -1.75 7.84 15.71
N ASP A 141 -2.05 8.23 16.95
CA ASP A 141 -2.91 9.40 17.22
C ASP A 141 -2.28 10.70 16.67
N ASP A 142 -0.96 10.88 16.85
CA ASP A 142 -0.21 12.03 16.32
C ASP A 142 -0.27 12.14 14.78
N PHE A 143 -0.39 11.00 14.08
CA PHE A 143 -0.37 10.95 12.63
C PHE A 143 -1.74 11.21 11.99
N LEU A 144 -2.84 11.08 12.73
CA LEU A 144 -4.19 11.23 12.21
C LEU A 144 -4.43 12.56 11.46
N PRO A 145 -3.98 13.73 11.94
CA PRO A 145 -4.15 14.99 11.21
C PRO A 145 -3.46 14.98 9.83
N ARG A 146 -2.29 14.32 9.73
CA ARG A 146 -1.57 14.20 8.46
C ARG A 146 -2.24 13.22 7.53
N LEU A 147 -2.73 12.10 8.06
CA LEU A 147 -3.49 11.12 7.31
C LEU A 147 -4.77 11.74 6.73
N GLU A 148 -5.44 12.59 7.51
CA GLU A 148 -6.61 13.35 7.05
C GLU A 148 -6.26 14.32 5.93
N ASN A 149 -5.16 15.08 6.04
CA ASN A 149 -4.70 15.96 4.96
C ASN A 149 -4.43 15.19 3.66
N VAL A 150 -3.79 14.02 3.75
CA VAL A 150 -3.55 13.16 2.59
C VAL A 150 -4.87 12.68 2.00
N PHE A 151 -5.82 12.24 2.81
CA PHE A 151 -7.13 11.80 2.31
C PHE A 151 -7.94 12.93 1.65
N ALA A 152 -7.95 14.12 2.27
CA ALA A 152 -8.69 15.29 1.83
C ALA A 152 -8.19 15.86 0.48
N HIS A 153 -6.94 15.56 0.09
CA HIS A 153 -6.45 15.87 -1.27
C HIS A 153 -7.33 15.27 -2.38
N GLY A 154 -8.04 14.18 -2.11
CA GLY A 154 -9.08 13.64 -3.00
C GLY A 154 -8.57 12.88 -4.22
N GLY A 155 -7.27 12.93 -4.52
CA GLY A 155 -6.64 12.11 -5.57
C GLY A 155 -6.82 10.60 -5.31
N GLU A 156 -6.96 9.81 -6.37
CA GLU A 156 -7.25 8.36 -6.25
C GLU A 156 -6.22 7.61 -5.39
N PHE A 157 -4.94 7.82 -5.63
CA PHE A 157 -3.88 7.16 -4.86
C PHE A 157 -3.65 7.79 -3.48
N TYR A 158 -4.03 9.05 -3.29
CA TYR A 158 -4.01 9.72 -1.99
C TYR A 158 -5.06 9.09 -1.05
N GLN A 159 -6.31 8.99 -1.52
CA GLN A 159 -7.36 8.31 -0.78
C GLN A 159 -7.07 6.82 -0.59
N ARG A 160 -6.54 6.13 -1.62
CA ARG A 160 -6.10 4.73 -1.45
C ARG A 160 -5.06 4.62 -0.35
N TYR A 161 -4.00 5.42 -0.39
CA TYR A 161 -2.92 5.38 0.60
C TYR A 161 -3.47 5.55 2.02
N ALA A 162 -4.37 6.52 2.22
CA ALA A 162 -5.00 6.73 3.52
C ALA A 162 -5.80 5.50 3.98
N LEU A 163 -6.66 4.94 3.11
CA LEU A 163 -7.46 3.76 3.43
C LEU A 163 -6.61 2.51 3.70
N VAL A 164 -5.53 2.27 2.96
CA VAL A 164 -4.64 1.13 3.22
C VAL A 164 -3.74 1.36 4.45
N THR A 165 -3.47 2.62 4.81
CA THR A 165 -2.83 2.96 6.08
C THR A 165 -3.75 2.66 7.26
N LEU A 166 -5.03 3.04 7.17
CA LEU A 166 -6.06 2.65 8.16
C LEU A 166 -6.15 1.14 8.30
N LEU A 167 -6.21 0.41 7.18
CA LEU A 167 -6.20 -1.06 7.15
C LEU A 167 -5.00 -1.67 7.87
N GLY A 168 -3.80 -1.10 7.67
CA GLY A 168 -2.55 -1.65 8.17
C GLY A 168 -2.28 -1.35 9.65
N TYR A 169 -2.80 -0.24 10.17
CA TYR A 169 -2.38 0.31 11.47
C TYR A 169 -3.53 0.65 12.42
N TYR A 170 -4.76 0.82 11.94
CA TYR A 170 -5.85 1.39 12.72
C TYR A 170 -7.07 0.47 12.86
N VAL A 171 -7.04 -0.77 12.34
CA VAL A 171 -8.15 -1.73 12.57
C VAL A 171 -8.10 -2.25 14.00
N GLU A 172 -8.48 -1.38 14.93
CA GLU A 172 -8.59 -1.56 16.37
C GLU A 172 -9.87 -0.86 16.87
N GLU A 173 -10.47 -1.35 17.95
CA GLU A 173 -11.78 -0.92 18.44
C GLU A 173 -11.91 0.60 18.60
N LYS A 174 -10.88 1.26 19.18
CA LYS A 174 -10.89 2.71 19.42
C LYS A 174 -10.96 3.58 18.15
N TYR A 175 -10.56 3.04 16.99
CA TYR A 175 -10.54 3.77 15.72
C TYR A 175 -11.69 3.39 14.78
N LEU A 176 -12.55 2.43 15.15
CA LEU A 176 -13.65 2.01 14.29
C LEU A 176 -14.58 3.17 13.89
N PRO A 177 -14.99 4.09 14.79
CA PRO A 177 -15.78 5.26 14.41
C PRO A 177 -15.04 6.17 13.42
N LEU A 178 -13.73 6.38 13.62
CA LEU A 178 -12.91 7.16 12.70
C LEU A 178 -12.88 6.51 11.31
N ILE A 179 -12.66 5.19 11.24
CA ILE A 179 -12.65 4.46 9.97
C ILE A 179 -14.00 4.56 9.25
N GLU A 180 -15.12 4.48 9.99
CA GLU A 180 -16.45 4.68 9.42
C GLU A 180 -16.55 6.05 8.70
N GLU A 181 -16.03 7.13 9.29
CA GLU A 181 -16.03 8.46 8.68
C GLU A 181 -15.17 8.56 7.42
N TYR A 182 -14.04 7.85 7.35
CA TYR A 182 -13.28 7.72 6.10
C TYR A 182 -14.05 6.95 5.02
N LEU A 183 -14.71 5.86 5.40
CA LEU A 183 -15.48 5.03 4.46
C LEU A 183 -16.67 5.80 3.88
N LYS A 184 -17.36 6.64 4.69
CA LYS A 184 -18.46 7.50 4.23
C LYS A 184 -18.01 8.52 3.17
N ARG A 185 -16.81 9.08 3.31
CA ARG A 185 -16.27 10.14 2.45
C ARG A 185 -15.43 9.63 1.28
N ALA A 186 -15.11 8.34 1.25
CA ALA A 186 -14.27 7.76 0.21
C ALA A 186 -14.96 7.86 -1.16
N ASP A 187 -14.25 8.42 -2.14
CA ASP A 187 -14.72 8.52 -3.51
C ASP A 187 -14.55 7.16 -4.21
N THR A 188 -15.52 6.27 -3.98
CA THR A 188 -15.49 4.90 -4.50
C THR A 188 -15.94 4.79 -5.97
N GLU A 189 -16.12 5.90 -6.68
CA GLU A 189 -16.20 5.89 -8.14
C GLU A 189 -14.82 5.59 -8.74
N LYS A 190 -13.75 6.08 -8.07
CA LYS A 190 -12.36 5.74 -8.36
C LYS A 190 -12.08 4.28 -8.03
N TYR A 191 -11.56 3.54 -9.01
CA TYR A 191 -11.40 2.09 -8.93
C TYR A 191 -10.51 1.66 -7.74
N TYR A 192 -9.39 2.35 -7.54
CA TYR A 192 -8.42 1.98 -6.52
C TYR A 192 -8.86 2.37 -5.11
N VAL A 193 -9.68 3.42 -4.97
CA VAL A 193 -10.35 3.79 -3.72
C VAL A 193 -11.45 2.78 -3.39
N HIS A 194 -12.30 2.43 -4.36
CA HIS A 194 -13.28 1.35 -4.25
C HIS A 194 -12.65 0.05 -3.72
N MET A 195 -11.52 -0.36 -4.30
CA MET A 195 -10.84 -1.59 -3.88
C MET A 195 -10.27 -1.50 -2.45
N ALA A 196 -9.76 -0.34 -2.04
CA ALA A 196 -9.20 -0.13 -0.71
C ALA A 196 -10.30 -0.06 0.36
N ALA A 197 -11.38 0.70 0.12
CA ALA A 197 -12.53 0.79 1.01
C ALA A 197 -13.19 -0.58 1.22
N ALA A 198 -13.40 -1.35 0.13
CA ALA A 198 -13.95 -2.70 0.24
C ALA A 198 -13.05 -3.65 1.04
N TRP A 199 -11.73 -3.53 0.92
CA TRP A 199 -10.79 -4.34 1.70
C TRP A 199 -10.77 -3.94 3.17
N LEU A 200 -10.75 -2.64 3.47
CA LEU A 200 -10.83 -2.13 4.83
C LEU A 200 -12.09 -2.62 5.55
N THR A 201 -13.26 -2.49 4.93
CA THR A 201 -14.51 -3.00 5.50
C THR A 201 -14.49 -4.52 5.66
N ALA A 202 -13.90 -5.27 4.73
CA ALA A 202 -13.77 -6.72 4.86
C ALA A 202 -12.89 -7.13 6.05
N GLU A 203 -11.80 -6.40 6.31
CA GLU A 203 -10.95 -6.63 7.48
C GLU A 203 -11.69 -6.33 8.79
N ILE A 204 -12.50 -5.26 8.81
CA ILE A 204 -13.37 -4.94 9.96
C ILE A 204 -14.40 -6.05 10.17
N LEU A 205 -15.07 -6.54 9.13
CA LEU A 205 -16.01 -7.66 9.23
C LEU A 205 -15.36 -8.93 9.81
N VAL A 206 -14.09 -9.17 9.48
CA VAL A 206 -13.33 -10.33 9.95
C VAL A 206 -12.89 -10.19 11.41
N LYS A 207 -12.55 -8.99 11.88
CA LYS A 207 -12.01 -8.75 13.24
C LYS A 207 -13.06 -8.28 14.25
N TYR A 208 -14.01 -7.47 13.79
CA TYR A 208 -15.04 -6.79 14.56
C TYR A 208 -16.40 -6.97 13.89
N TYR A 209 -16.86 -8.22 13.85
CA TYR A 209 -18.00 -8.64 13.04
C TYR A 209 -19.24 -7.78 13.23
N ASP A 210 -19.63 -7.50 14.49
CA ASP A 210 -20.84 -6.72 14.79
C ASP A 210 -20.74 -5.28 14.28
N PHE A 211 -19.58 -4.64 14.43
CA PHE A 211 -19.34 -3.30 13.88
C PHE A 211 -19.34 -3.33 12.36
N GLY A 212 -18.66 -4.30 11.75
CA GLY A 212 -18.68 -4.48 10.30
C GLY A 212 -20.08 -4.73 9.75
N LEU A 213 -20.91 -5.48 10.46
CA LEU A 213 -22.31 -5.73 10.12
C LEU A 213 -23.11 -4.43 10.14
N LYS A 214 -22.91 -3.59 11.17
CA LYS A 214 -23.52 -2.26 11.27
C LYS A 214 -23.13 -1.38 10.08
N LEU A 215 -21.87 -1.39 9.64
CA LEU A 215 -21.43 -0.63 8.45
C LEU A 215 -22.20 -1.04 7.19
N LEU A 216 -22.44 -2.35 7.02
CA LEU A 216 -23.23 -2.86 5.90
C LEU A 216 -24.71 -2.47 6.03
N GLN A 217 -25.33 -2.70 7.18
CA GLN A 217 -26.75 -2.40 7.41
C GLN A 217 -27.06 -0.91 7.21
N ASN A 218 -26.17 -0.03 7.66
CA ASN A 218 -26.27 1.42 7.47
C ASN A 218 -25.94 1.87 6.04
N LYS A 219 -25.54 0.96 5.15
CA LYS A 219 -25.18 1.23 3.76
C LYS A 219 -24.14 2.36 3.63
N VAL A 220 -23.13 2.33 4.50
CA VAL A 220 -22.04 3.34 4.53
C VAL A 220 -21.32 3.45 3.18
N LEU A 221 -21.23 2.35 2.44
CA LEU A 221 -20.56 2.26 1.15
C LEU A 221 -21.56 2.17 -0.01
N GLN A 222 -21.17 2.71 -1.16
CA GLN A 222 -21.89 2.56 -2.43
C GLN A 222 -22.12 1.07 -2.77
N PRO A 223 -23.22 0.71 -3.45
CA PRO A 223 -23.63 -0.69 -3.66
C PRO A 223 -22.54 -1.61 -4.21
N LYS A 224 -21.76 -1.14 -5.19
CA LYS A 224 -20.63 -1.90 -5.77
C LYS A 224 -19.56 -2.20 -4.73
N THR A 225 -19.16 -1.20 -3.94
CA THR A 225 -18.15 -1.32 -2.88
C THR A 225 -18.63 -2.16 -1.72
N HIS A 226 -19.89 -1.98 -1.31
CA HIS A 226 -20.56 -2.78 -0.31
C HIS A 226 -20.51 -4.28 -0.67
N ASN A 227 -20.97 -4.64 -1.87
CA ASN A 227 -20.96 -6.03 -2.33
C ASN A 227 -19.53 -6.59 -2.45
N LYS A 228 -18.57 -5.73 -2.83
CA LYS A 228 -17.16 -6.11 -2.89
C LYS A 228 -16.58 -6.41 -1.50
N ALA A 229 -16.96 -5.65 -0.48
CA ALA A 229 -16.56 -5.91 0.91
C ALA A 229 -17.10 -7.27 1.39
N ILE A 230 -18.38 -7.57 1.12
CA ILE A 230 -18.97 -8.88 1.42
C ILE A 230 -18.21 -10.01 0.73
N GLN A 231 -17.95 -9.87 -0.58
CA GLN A 231 -17.19 -10.87 -1.33
C GLN A 231 -15.84 -11.15 -0.66
N LYS A 232 -15.09 -10.09 -0.33
CA LYS A 232 -13.78 -10.19 0.30
C LYS A 232 -13.84 -10.80 1.70
N ALA A 233 -14.80 -10.40 2.52
CA ALA A 233 -14.97 -10.94 3.87
C ALA A 233 -15.21 -12.45 3.82
N LYS A 234 -16.04 -12.93 2.88
CA LYS A 234 -16.37 -14.35 2.73
C LYS A 234 -15.22 -15.25 2.30
N GLU A 235 -14.18 -14.70 1.66
CA GLU A 235 -12.95 -15.42 1.31
C GLU A 235 -12.09 -15.74 2.55
N SER A 236 -12.33 -15.08 3.69
CA SER A 236 -11.65 -15.38 4.95
C SER A 236 -12.15 -16.68 5.57
N TYR A 237 -11.22 -17.52 6.04
CA TYR A 237 -11.55 -18.72 6.83
C TYR A 237 -11.95 -18.39 8.28
N ARG A 238 -11.77 -17.15 8.73
CA ARG A 238 -12.06 -16.74 10.11
C ARG A 238 -13.55 -16.51 10.37
N LEU A 239 -14.35 -16.32 9.33
CA LEU A 239 -15.80 -16.18 9.44
C LEU A 239 -16.48 -17.55 9.40
N THR A 240 -17.48 -17.74 10.27
CA THR A 240 -18.30 -18.95 10.29
C THR A 240 -19.19 -19.05 9.05
N LYS A 241 -19.74 -20.25 8.80
CA LYS A 241 -20.66 -20.46 7.67
C LYS A 241 -21.92 -19.60 7.84
N GLU A 242 -22.40 -19.49 9.06
CA GLU A 242 -23.56 -18.69 9.47
C GLU A 242 -23.31 -17.21 9.19
N GLN A 243 -22.17 -16.67 9.66
CA GLN A 243 -21.77 -15.29 9.38
C GLN A 243 -21.69 -15.01 7.87
N LYS A 244 -21.06 -15.89 7.10
CA LYS A 244 -20.98 -15.75 5.64
C LYS A 244 -22.35 -15.81 4.96
N GLY A 245 -23.29 -16.56 5.53
CA GLY A 245 -24.69 -16.59 5.10
C GLY A 245 -25.39 -15.26 5.34
N THR A 246 -25.25 -14.69 6.53
CA THR A 246 -25.76 -13.35 6.87
C THR A 246 -25.18 -12.27 5.97
N LEU A 247 -23.88 -12.29 5.70
CA LEU A 247 -23.28 -11.31 4.80
C LEU A 247 -23.82 -11.44 3.37
N GLU A 248 -24.12 -12.65 2.90
CA GLU A 248 -24.69 -12.84 1.57
C GLU A 248 -26.08 -12.22 1.43
N SER A 249 -26.92 -12.33 2.48
CA SER A 249 -28.27 -11.75 2.45
C SER A 249 -28.28 -10.22 2.46
N LEU A 250 -27.17 -9.59 2.87
CA LEU A 250 -27.02 -8.13 2.89
C LEU A 250 -26.57 -7.52 1.56
N LYS A 251 -26.24 -8.33 0.54
CA LYS A 251 -25.85 -7.82 -0.77
C LYS A 251 -26.95 -6.94 -1.37
N ILE A 252 -26.54 -5.82 -1.94
CA ILE A 252 -27.42 -4.86 -2.60
C ILE A 252 -27.57 -5.24 -4.07
N LYS A 253 -28.80 -5.36 -4.57
CA LYS A 253 -29.04 -5.55 -6.01
C LYS A 253 -28.61 -4.29 -6.77
N ILE A 254 -27.72 -4.46 -7.75
CA ILE A 254 -27.29 -3.39 -8.66
C ILE A 254 -28.05 -3.63 -9.95
N SER A 255 -29.02 -2.76 -10.26
CA SER A 255 -29.65 -2.72 -11.58
C SER A 255 -28.60 -2.31 -12.61
N LYS A 256 -28.56 -3.02 -13.75
CA LYS A 256 -27.70 -2.70 -14.88
C LYS A 256 -28.12 -1.39 -15.53
#